data_AF-A0A7C3LBZ3-F1
#
_entry.id   AF-A0A7C3LBZ3-F1
#
_cell.length_a   1.000
_cell.length_b   1.000
_cell.length_c   1.000
_cell.angle_alpha   90.00
_cell.angle_beta   90.00
_cell.angle_gamma   90.00
#
_symmetry.space_group_name_H-M   'P 1'
#
loop_
_entity.id
_entity.type
_entity.pdbx_description
1 polymer ?
#
loop_
_entity_poly.entity_id
_entity_poly.type
_entity_poly.pdbx_seq_one_letter_code
_entity_poly.pdbx_strand_id
1 'polypeptide(L)' 'MLPRLGEKFTVDIESISKPRREYQSKSYAQSGLPKAPAVTIDGEIIVEGRDINEQELEDIIRRRLTAT' A
#
# COMPACT_ATOMS: atom_id res chain seq x y z
N MET A 1 6.95 -7.61 6.03
CA MET A 1 5.71 -6.88 6.30
C MET A 1 4.51 -7.48 5.60
N LEU A 2 4.25 -7.15 4.33
CA LEU A 2 2.97 -7.45 3.69
C LEU A 2 2.53 -8.93 3.74
N PRO A 3 3.37 -9.93 3.38
CA PRO A 3 2.95 -11.34 3.45
C PRO A 3 2.46 -11.76 4.85
N ARG A 4 3.19 -11.34 5.90
CA ARG A 4 2.85 -11.64 7.30
C ARG A 4 1.52 -11.02 7.72
N LEU A 5 1.24 -9.79 7.29
CA LEU A 5 -0.02 -9.12 7.58
C LEU A 5 -1.20 -9.76 6.83
N GLY A 6 -0.96 -10.21 5.58
CA GLY A 6 -1.95 -10.95 4.79
C GLY A 6 -2.39 -12.23 5.49
N GLU A 7 -1.43 -13.05 5.95
CA GLU A 7 -1.69 -14.27 6.72
C GLU A 7 -2.42 -13.97 8.05
N LYS A 8 -2.01 -12.91 8.75
CA LYS A 8 -2.56 -12.57 10.07
C LYS A 8 -4.02 -12.11 10.02
N PHE A 9 -4.41 -11.35 9.01
CA PHE A 9 -5.74 -10.76 8.90
C PHE A 9 -6.63 -11.44 7.87
N THR A 10 -6.12 -12.44 7.15
CA THR A 10 -6.83 -13.11 6.04
C THR A 10 -7.33 -12.08 5.01
N VAL A 11 -6.43 -11.18 4.59
CA VAL A 11 -6.71 -10.14 3.59
C VAL A 11 -5.95 -10.42 2.29
N ASP A 12 -6.58 -10.08 1.16
CA ASP A 12 -5.92 -10.13 -0.13
C ASP A 12 -4.90 -9.00 -0.28
N ILE A 13 -3.73 -9.34 -0.82
CA ILE A 13 -2.63 -8.39 -1.03
C ILE A 13 -2.19 -8.45 -2.48
N GLU A 14 -2.23 -7.30 -3.13
CA GLU A 14 -1.59 -7.07 -4.41
C GLU A 14 -0.32 -6.21 -4.20
N SER A 15 0.75 -6.50 -4.95
CA SER A 15 1.98 -5.71 -4.94
C SER A 15 2.38 -5.31 -6.34
N ILE A 16 2.58 -4.01 -6.54
CA ILE A 16 3.12 -3.46 -7.78
C ILE A 16 4.57 -3.03 -7.51
N SER A 17 5.52 -3.81 -8.06
CA SER A 17 6.95 -3.49 -7.99
C SER A 17 7.50 -3.19 -9.39
N LYS A 18 8.12 -2.02 -9.53
CA LYS A 18 8.76 -1.56 -10.78
C LYS A 18 10.19 -1.08 -10.52
N PRO A 19 11.06 -1.09 -11.54
CA PRO A 19 12.35 -0.41 -11.46
C PRO A 19 12.22 1.07 -11.10
N ARG A 20 13.17 1.61 -10.34
CA ARG A 20 13.19 3.03 -9.93
C ARG A 20 12.97 4.01 -11.09
N ARG A 21 13.58 3.74 -12.25
CA ARG A 21 13.45 4.57 -13.47
C ARG A 21 12.00 4.65 -13.98
N GLU A 22 11.22 3.58 -13.80
CA GLU A 22 9.82 3.55 -14.24
C GLU A 22 8.95 4.40 -13.32
N TYR A 23 9.14 4.32 -12.00
CA TYR A 23 8.46 5.20 -11.06
C TYR A 23 8.75 6.69 -11.29
N GLN A 24 9.93 7.02 -11.84
CA GLN A 24 10.32 8.39 -12.17
C GLN A 24 9.88 8.83 -13.57
N SER A 25 9.25 7.94 -14.35
CA SER A 25 8.85 8.23 -15.72
C SER A 25 7.58 9.10 -15.79
N LYS A 26 7.45 9.87 -16.86
CA LYS A 26 6.21 10.61 -17.17
C LYS A 26 5.01 9.67 -17.30
N SER A 27 5.21 8.48 -17.87
CA SER A 27 4.15 7.48 -18.02
C SER A 27 3.59 7.03 -16.68
N TYR A 28 4.45 6.83 -15.66
CA TYR A 28 3.99 6.49 -14.32
C TYR A 28 3.23 7.67 -13.68
N ALA A 29 3.76 8.89 -13.82
CA ALA A 29 3.08 10.09 -13.32
C ALA A 29 1.69 10.32 -13.94
N GLN A 30 1.42 9.77 -15.13
CA GLN A 30 0.14 9.85 -15.83
C GLN A 30 -0.75 8.61 -15.62
N SER A 31 -0.27 7.58 -14.89
CA SER A 31 -0.98 6.31 -14.72
C SER A 31 -2.19 6.38 -13.77
N GLY A 32 -2.31 7.45 -12.99
CA GLY A 32 -3.30 7.57 -11.91
C GLY A 32 -2.96 6.76 -10.66
N LEU A 33 -1.85 6.02 -10.65
CA LEU A 33 -1.35 5.34 -9.46
C LEU A 33 -0.73 6.34 -8.47
N PRO A 34 -0.79 6.07 -7.16
CA PRO A 34 -0.17 6.90 -6.15
C PRO A 34 1.35 6.94 -6.32
N LYS A 35 1.96 8.00 -5.79
CA LYS A 35 3.41 8.15 -5.80
C LYS A 35 4.05 7.06 -4.95
N ALA A 36 4.87 6.21 -5.55
CA ALA A 36 5.60 5.18 -4.82
C ALA A 36 6.69 5.78 -3.89
N PRO A 37 7.01 5.15 -2.74
CA PRO A 37 6.28 4.02 -2.14
C PRO A 37 4.88 4.45 -1.66
N ALA A 38 3.91 3.53 -1.76
CA ALA A 38 2.52 3.80 -1.41
C ALA A 38 1.82 2.53 -0.90
N VAL A 39 0.79 2.73 -0.06
CA VAL A 39 -0.15 1.69 0.35
C VAL A 39 -1.56 2.22 0.15
N THR A 40 -2.40 1.40 -0.49
CA THR A 40 -3.82 1.67 -0.70
C THR A 40 -4.61 0.52 -0.07
N ILE A 41 -5.70 0.82 0.64
CA ILE A 41 -6.63 -0.18 1.19
C ILE A 41 -8.03 0.16 0.70
N ASP A 42 -8.70 -0.80 0.06
CA ASP A 42 -10.05 -0.63 -0.51
C ASP A 42 -10.19 0.60 -1.45
N GLY A 43 -9.13 0.91 -2.21
CA GLY A 43 -9.08 2.07 -3.12
C GLY A 43 -8.72 3.40 -2.46
N GLU A 44 -8.54 3.43 -1.14
CA GLU A 44 -8.13 4.64 -0.40
C GLU A 44 -6.62 4.68 -0.15
N ILE A 45 -5.98 5.81 -0.49
CA ILE A 45 -4.55 6.03 -0.27
C ILE A 45 -4.31 6.24 1.22
N ILE A 46 -3.57 5.31 1.83
CA ILE A 46 -3.17 5.39 3.25
C ILE A 46 -1.87 6.16 3.40
N VAL A 47 -0.94 5.91 2.48
CA VAL A 47 0.36 6.57 2.45
C VAL A 47 0.84 6.68 0.99
N GLU A 48 1.48 7.79 0.66
CA GLU A 48 2.13 7.99 -0.63
C GLU A 48 3.45 8.77 -0.48
N GLY A 49 4.42 8.44 -1.32
CA GLY A 49 5.73 9.10 -1.38
C GLY A 49 6.62 8.88 -0.14
N ARG A 50 6.22 8.01 0.79
CA ARG A 50 6.98 7.69 2.01
C ARG A 50 6.69 6.27 2.47
N ASP A 51 7.60 5.73 3.27
CA ASP A 51 7.41 4.43 3.91
C ASP A 51 6.42 4.51 5.08
N ILE A 52 5.83 3.35 5.39
CA ILE A 52 4.99 3.08 6.56
C ILE A 52 5.61 1.92 7.33
N ASN A 53 5.59 1.98 8.66
CA ASN A 53 6.09 0.89 9.49
C ASN A 53 5.00 -0.18 9.69
N GLU A 54 5.42 -1.41 10.02
CA GLU A 54 4.50 -2.54 10.14
C GLU A 54 3.45 -2.38 11.23
N GLN A 55 3.80 -1.78 12.37
CA GLN A 55 2.86 -1.57 13.47
C GLN A 55 1.75 -0.59 13.08
N GLU A 56 2.12 0.51 12.42
CA GLU A 56 1.18 1.50 11.93
C GLU A 56 0.22 0.92 10.89
N LEU A 57 0.74 0.17 9.91
CA LEU A 57 -0.09 -0.50 8.91
C LEU A 57 -1.01 -1.56 9.56
N GLU A 58 -0.49 -2.32 10.52
CA GLU A 58 -1.26 -3.30 11.29
C GLU A 58 -2.45 -2.64 12.02
N ASP A 59 -2.21 -1.53 12.70
CA ASP A 59 -3.27 -0.82 13.45
C ASP A 59 -4.34 -0.27 12.52
N ILE A 60 -3.97 0.19 11.33
CA ILE A 60 -4.92 0.65 10.30
C ILE A 60 -5.77 -0.50 9.80
N ILE A 61 -5.16 -1.64 9.46
CA ILE A 61 -5.89 -2.85 9.01
C ILE A 61 -6.87 -3.28 10.10
N ARG A 62 -6.42 -3.39 11.36
CA ARG A 62 -7.28 -3.77 12.49
C ARG A 62 -8.49 -2.85 12.60
N ARG A 63 -8.28 -1.52 12.58
CA ARG A 63 -9.36 -0.54 12.69
C ARG A 63 -10.41 -0.71 11.60
N ARG A 64 -9.99 -0.93 10.34
CA ARG A 64 -10.92 -1.13 9.22
C ARG A 64 -11.75 -2.40 9.37
N LEU A 65 -11.15 -3.49 9.81
CA LEU A 65 -11.86 -4.76 10.03
C LEU A 65 -12.85 -4.69 11.20
N THR A 66 -12.61 -3.83 12.18
CA THR A 66 -13.50 -3.66 13.35
C THR A 66 -14.55 -2.56 13.20
N ALA A 67 -14.50 -1.74 12.15
CA ALA A 67 -15.42 -0.61 11.95
C ALA A 67 -16.80 -1.03 11.41
N THR A 68 -17.24 -2.25 11.70
CA THR A 68 -18.54 -2.83 11.29
C THR A 68 -19.49 -2.90 12.49
#